data_AF-A0A6P4DK66-F1
#
_entry.id   AF-A0A6P4DK66-F1
#
_cell.length_a   1.000
_cell.length_b   1.000
_cell.length_c   1.000
_cell.angle_alpha   90.00
_cell.angle_beta   90.00
_cell.angle_gamma   90.00
#
_symmetry.space_group_name_H-M   'P 1'
#
loop_
_entity.id
_entity.type
_entity.pdbx_description
1 polymer ?
#
loop_
_entity_poly.entity_id
_entity_poly.type
_entity_poly.pdbx_seq_one_letter_code
_entity_poly.pdbx_strand_id
1 'polypeptide(L)'
;MAGSSKTNRKEGNVPVEHECPLNLLPRDIWVRIATKVASNSIHDLFNMQASCKVFLDAASSEVVYQHVTMRVIPLMSFLFYLDRPERRFIDRCVEAGNVDAILRQGLTEYFWIARRGIGMELLSRA
;
A
#
# COMPACT_ATOMS: atom_id res chain seq x y z
N MET A 1 -18.45 -45.95 57.33
CA MET A 1 -17.99 -44.55 57.51
C MET A 1 -16.98 -44.30 56.40
N ALA A 2 -17.35 -43.61 55.32
CA ALA A 2 -17.23 -42.15 55.15
C ALA A 2 -15.76 -41.70 55.23
N GLY A 3 -15.13 -41.05 54.24
CA GLY A 3 -15.70 -40.30 53.14
C GLY A 3 -14.70 -40.02 52.00
N SER A 4 -15.31 -39.70 50.87
CA SER A 4 -14.75 -39.24 49.60
C SER A 4 -13.95 -37.95 49.78
N SER A 5 -12.73 -37.92 49.22
CA SER A 5 -11.96 -36.69 49.04
C SER A 5 -12.56 -35.87 47.90
N LYS A 6 -13.11 -34.71 48.26
CA LYS A 6 -13.66 -33.70 47.35
C LYS A 6 -12.60 -32.66 47.00
N THR A 7 -12.57 -32.37 45.69
CA THR A 7 -12.39 -31.06 45.04
C THR A 7 -11.09 -30.29 45.28
N ASN A 8 -10.36 -30.08 44.18
CA ASN A 8 -10.01 -28.72 43.74
C ASN A 8 -9.85 -28.70 42.21
N ARG A 9 -10.96 -28.43 41.51
CA ARG A 9 -10.93 -27.93 40.13
C ARG A 9 -10.45 -26.49 40.22
N LYS A 10 -9.15 -26.26 40.01
CA LYS A 10 -8.62 -24.91 39.85
C LYS A 10 -8.93 -24.43 38.44
N GLU A 11 -9.69 -23.33 38.43
CA GLU A 11 -9.76 -22.26 37.44
C GLU A 11 -9.63 -22.71 35.99
N GLY A 12 -10.80 -22.78 35.33
CA GLY A 12 -10.84 -22.67 33.89
C GLY A 12 -10.11 -21.38 33.50
N ASN A 13 -9.06 -21.52 32.71
CA ASN A 13 -8.54 -20.42 31.93
C ASN A 13 -9.71 -19.92 31.07
N VAL A 14 -10.34 -18.83 31.53
CA VAL A 14 -11.17 -18.01 30.66
C VAL A 14 -10.24 -17.61 29.51
N PRO A 15 -10.56 -17.93 28.25
CA PRO A 15 -9.78 -17.39 27.15
C PRO A 15 -9.98 -15.89 27.22
N VAL A 16 -8.96 -15.16 27.68
CA VAL A 16 -8.90 -13.73 27.44
C VAL A 16 -8.85 -13.62 25.93
N GLU A 17 -9.97 -13.21 25.33
CA GLU A 17 -9.99 -12.86 23.92
C GLU A 17 -9.03 -11.68 23.75
N HIS A 18 -7.78 -12.00 23.42
CA HIS A 18 -6.81 -10.99 23.04
C HIS A 18 -7.21 -10.48 21.66
N GLU A 19 -7.97 -9.38 21.65
CA GLU A 19 -8.18 -8.61 20.44
C GLU A 19 -6.82 -8.23 19.87
N CYS A 20 -6.62 -8.55 18.58
CA CYS A 20 -5.42 -8.15 17.87
C CYS A 20 -5.30 -6.61 17.96
N PRO A 21 -4.18 -6.04 18.44
CA PRO A 21 -4.04 -4.58 18.56
C PRO A 21 -4.27 -3.82 17.26
N LEU A 22 -4.10 -4.48 16.11
CA LEU A 22 -4.34 -3.91 14.79
C LEU A 22 -5.83 -3.68 14.49
N ASN A 23 -6.73 -4.39 15.17
CA ASN A 23 -8.17 -4.23 15.04
C ASN A 23 -8.71 -3.06 15.87
N LEU A 24 -7.89 -2.44 16.73
CA LEU A 24 -8.30 -1.30 17.57
C LEU A 24 -8.52 -0.03 16.75
N LEU A 25 -7.82 0.11 15.62
CA LEU A 25 -7.95 1.27 14.75
C LEU A 25 -8.87 0.96 13.57
N PRO A 26 -9.81 1.86 13.25
CA PRO A 26 -10.59 1.80 12.02
C PRO A 26 -9.70 1.78 10.76
N ARG A 27 -10.21 1.15 9.70
CA ARG A 27 -9.50 1.02 8.42
C ARG A 27 -9.04 2.36 7.85
N ASP A 28 -9.85 3.41 7.94
CA ASP A 28 -9.52 4.73 7.41
C ASP A 28 -8.32 5.38 8.11
N ILE A 29 -8.11 5.09 9.40
CA ILE A 29 -6.92 5.53 10.13
C ILE A 29 -5.69 4.80 9.61
N TRP A 30 -5.78 3.49 9.36
CA TRP A 30 -4.69 2.74 8.74
C TRP A 30 -4.38 3.22 7.32
N VAL A 31 -5.39 3.57 6.53
CA VAL A 31 -5.20 4.15 5.19
C VAL A 31 -4.48 5.50 5.27
N ARG A 32 -4.83 6.37 6.23
CA ARG A 32 -4.14 7.64 6.46
C ARG A 32 -2.67 7.44 6.86
N ILE A 33 -2.40 6.46 7.73
CA ILE A 33 -1.03 6.09 8.10
C ILE A 33 -0.27 5.58 6.86
N ALA A 34 -0.85 4.65 6.10
CA ALA A 34 -0.25 4.09 4.89
C ALA A 34 0.02 5.17 3.83
N THR A 35 -0.87 6.16 3.70
CA THR A 35 -0.67 7.32 2.82
C THR A 35 0.58 8.10 3.23
N LYS A 36 0.76 8.36 4.54
CA LYS A 36 1.96 9.04 5.05
C LYS A 36 3.21 8.19 4.84
N VAL A 37 3.15 6.88 5.03
CA VAL A 37 4.25 5.96 4.73
C VAL A 37 4.63 6.05 3.24
N ALA A 38 3.65 5.92 2.35
CA ALA A 38 3.83 5.97 0.90
C ALA A 38 4.44 7.29 0.40
N SER A 39 4.05 8.43 0.98
CA SER A 39 4.61 9.74 0.64
C SER A 39 6.05 9.94 1.09
N ASN A 40 6.54 9.14 2.04
CA ASN A 40 7.91 9.23 2.53
C ASN A 40 8.83 8.16 1.93
N SER A 41 8.33 6.93 1.79
CA SER A 41 9.15 5.77 1.44
C SER A 41 8.34 4.68 0.75
N ILE A 42 8.66 4.42 -0.52
CA ILE A 42 8.08 3.29 -1.28
C ILE A 42 8.47 1.95 -0.63
N HIS A 43 9.70 1.85 -0.11
CA HIS A 43 10.19 0.64 0.52
C HIS A 43 9.38 0.30 1.78
N ASP A 44 9.09 1.31 2.61
CA ASP A 44 8.30 1.08 3.83
C ASP A 44 6.83 0.79 3.52
N LEU A 45 6.30 1.33 2.41
CA LEU A 45 4.99 0.93 1.90
C LEU A 45 4.95 -0.55 1.55
N PHE A 46 5.95 -1.06 0.82
CA PHE A 46 6.02 -2.49 0.50
C PHE A 46 6.19 -3.37 1.74
N ASN A 47 7.02 -2.94 2.70
CA ASN A 47 7.15 -3.64 3.98
C ASN A 47 5.83 -3.68 4.75
N MET A 48 5.10 -2.57 4.78
CA MET A 48 3.78 -2.49 5.40
C MET A 48 2.81 -3.48 4.72
N GLN A 49 2.77 -3.51 3.39
CA GLN A 49 1.94 -4.45 2.62
C GLN A 49 2.31 -5.92 2.88
N ALA A 50 3.59 -6.23 3.03
CA ALA A 50 4.08 -7.59 3.27
C ALA A 50 3.90 -8.07 4.73
N SER A 51 3.58 -7.18 5.66
CA SER A 51 3.57 -7.50 7.09
C SER A 51 2.33 -8.29 7.54
N CYS A 52 1.14 -7.80 7.21
CA CYS A 52 -0.11 -8.44 7.66
C CYS A 52 -1.32 -8.05 6.78
N LYS A 53 -2.43 -8.80 6.92
CA LYS A 53 -3.65 -8.58 6.11
C LYS A 53 -4.28 -7.21 6.33
N VAL A 54 -4.30 -6.69 7.56
CA VAL A 54 -4.87 -5.36 7.88
C VAL A 54 -4.08 -4.27 7.16
N PHE A 55 -2.75 -4.36 7.17
CA PHE A 55 -1.89 -3.42 6.48
C PHE A 55 -1.96 -3.57 4.98
N LEU A 56 -1.98 -4.81 4.47
CA LEU A 56 -2.14 -5.06 3.04
C LEU A 56 -3.41 -4.39 2.50
N ASP A 57 -4.54 -4.57 3.17
CA ASP A 57 -5.82 -3.97 2.76
C ASP A 57 -5.75 -2.43 2.80
N ALA A 58 -5.28 -1.85 3.91
CA ALA A 58 -5.18 -0.40 4.04
C ALA A 58 -4.18 0.23 3.05
N ALA A 59 -2.99 -0.37 2.90
CA ALA A 59 -1.91 0.11 2.07
C ALA A 59 -2.12 -0.15 0.57
N SER A 60 -3.13 -0.94 0.20
CA SER A 60 -3.53 -1.15 -1.20
C SER A 60 -4.67 -0.24 -1.65
N SER A 61 -5.08 0.74 -0.82
CA SER A 61 -6.14 1.68 -1.19
C SER A 61 -5.67 2.68 -2.25
N GLU A 62 -6.57 3.07 -3.16
CA GLU A 62 -6.29 4.05 -4.23
C GLU A 62 -5.66 5.35 -3.73
N VAL A 63 -6.15 5.92 -2.62
CA VAL A 63 -5.60 7.17 -2.05
C VAL A 63 -4.13 7.04 -1.63
N VAL A 64 -3.67 5.82 -1.29
CA VAL A 64 -2.27 5.56 -0.97
C VAL A 64 -1.43 5.69 -2.24
N TYR A 65 -1.84 5.04 -3.33
CA TYR A 65 -1.17 5.12 -4.64
C TYR A 65 -1.15 6.54 -5.21
N GLN A 66 -2.23 7.31 -5.01
CA GLN A 66 -2.30 8.72 -5.36
C GLN A 66 -1.17 9.55 -4.69
N HIS A 67 -0.73 9.17 -3.50
CA HIS A 67 0.23 9.93 -2.68
C HIS A 67 1.61 9.26 -2.56
N VAL A 68 1.86 8.17 -3.29
CA VAL A 68 3.17 7.52 -3.36
C VAL A 68 4.23 8.53 -3.82
N THR A 69 5.35 8.57 -3.12
CA THR A 69 6.51 9.37 -3.55
C THR A 69 7.14 8.78 -4.81
N MET A 70 7.30 9.59 -5.85
CA MET A 70 8.02 9.19 -7.07
C MET A 70 9.51 9.57 -7.02
N ARG A 71 9.97 10.17 -5.92
CA ARG A 71 11.34 10.72 -5.81
C ARG A 71 12.43 9.68 -6.03
N VAL A 72 12.20 8.45 -5.55
CA VAL A 72 13.18 7.36 -5.61
C VAL A 72 13.11 6.54 -6.90
N ILE A 73 12.12 6.78 -7.78
CA ILE A 73 11.99 6.10 -9.07
C ILE A 73 12.58 7.01 -10.15
N PRO A 74 13.75 6.68 -10.75
CA PRO A 74 14.32 7.47 -11.85
C PRO A 74 13.35 7.57 -13.03
N LEU A 75 13.38 8.69 -13.77
CA LEU A 75 12.55 8.86 -14.98
C LEU A 75 12.81 7.73 -16.00
N MET A 76 14.06 7.30 -16.15
CA MET A 76 14.42 6.20 -17.04
C MET A 76 13.75 4.88 -16.66
N SER A 77 13.36 4.66 -15.40
CA SER A 77 12.66 3.46 -14.97
C SER A 77 11.30 3.29 -15.65
N PHE A 78 10.65 4.39 -16.05
CA PHE A 78 9.37 4.34 -16.78
C PHE A 78 9.52 3.69 -18.16
N LEU A 79 10.72 3.76 -18.75
CA LEU A 79 11.09 3.05 -19.99
C LEU A 79 11.52 1.61 -19.70
N PHE A 80 12.39 1.42 -18.71
CA PHE A 80 12.94 0.09 -18.42
C PHE A 80 11.90 -0.91 -17.93
N TYR A 81 10.81 -0.43 -17.34
CA TYR A 81 9.76 -1.27 -16.81
C TYR A 81 8.65 -1.59 -17.80
N LEU A 82 8.63 -1.06 -19.03
CA LEU A 82 7.50 -1.24 -19.95
C LEU A 82 6.95 -2.67 -20.04
N ASP A 83 7.84 -3.67 -20.09
CA ASP A 83 7.47 -5.09 -20.19
C ASP A 83 7.70 -5.88 -18.89
N ARG A 84 7.87 -5.18 -17.76
CA ARG A 84 8.23 -5.79 -16.47
C ARG A 84 7.08 -5.70 -15.45
N PRO A 85 6.99 -6.62 -14.48
CA PRO A 85 5.93 -6.59 -13.47
C PRO A 85 5.88 -5.30 -12.63
N GLU A 86 7.03 -4.63 -12.44
CA GLU A 86 7.16 -3.35 -11.74
C GLU A 86 6.31 -2.26 -12.39
N ARG A 87 6.02 -2.38 -13.69
CA ARG A 87 5.14 -1.47 -14.42
C ARG A 87 3.77 -1.32 -13.79
N ARG A 88 3.22 -2.43 -13.28
CA ARG A 88 1.90 -2.46 -12.64
C ARG A 88 1.81 -1.55 -11.41
N PHE A 89 2.93 -1.28 -10.75
CA PHE A 89 2.97 -0.33 -9.64
C PHE A 89 2.85 1.11 -10.16
N ILE A 90 3.60 1.44 -11.22
CA ILE A 90 3.54 2.77 -11.86
C ILE A 90 2.16 3.03 -12.44
N ASP A 91 1.61 2.06 -13.19
CA ASP A 91 0.29 2.19 -13.81
C ASP A 91 -0.79 2.42 -12.75
N ARG A 92 -0.76 1.69 -11.63
CA ARG A 92 -1.66 1.95 -10.50
C ARG A 92 -1.53 3.36 -9.93
N CYS A 93 -0.31 3.90 -9.83
CA CYS A 93 -0.14 5.28 -9.38
C CYS A 93 -0.73 6.28 -10.37
N VAL A 94 -0.57 6.04 -11.67
CA VAL A 94 -1.16 6.87 -12.75
C VAL A 94 -2.70 6.80 -12.71
N GLU A 95 -3.26 5.60 -12.59
CA GLU A 95 -4.71 5.35 -12.48
C GLU A 95 -5.30 6.02 -11.23
N ALA A 96 -4.59 5.95 -10.10
CA ALA A 96 -4.98 6.60 -8.85
C ALA A 96 -4.86 8.14 -8.89
N GLY A 97 -4.34 8.73 -9.97
CA GLY A 97 -4.23 10.19 -10.10
C GLY A 97 -2.99 10.78 -9.44
N ASN A 98 -1.90 10.02 -9.30
CA ASN A 98 -0.64 10.54 -8.80
C ASN A 98 0.00 11.48 -9.83
N VAL A 99 0.02 12.78 -9.52
CA VAL A 99 0.50 13.85 -10.40
C VAL A 99 1.93 13.62 -10.88
N ASP A 100 2.84 13.25 -9.97
CA ASP A 100 4.25 13.00 -10.34
C ASP A 100 4.37 11.79 -11.29
N ALA A 101 3.58 10.74 -11.07
CA ALA A 101 3.58 9.56 -11.93
C ALA A 101 3.03 9.90 -13.32
N ILE A 102 1.92 10.64 -13.39
CA ILE A 102 1.30 11.08 -14.64
C ILE A 102 2.26 11.96 -15.43
N LEU A 103 2.88 12.95 -14.79
CA LEU A 103 3.87 13.83 -15.41
C LEU A 103 5.02 13.03 -16.01
N ARG A 104 5.62 12.13 -15.23
CA ARG A 104 6.77 11.33 -15.67
C ARG A 104 6.39 10.39 -16.82
N GLN A 105 5.25 9.71 -16.72
CA GLN A 105 4.75 8.86 -17.79
C GLN A 105 4.45 9.66 -19.06
N GLY A 106 3.82 10.84 -18.93
CA GLY A 106 3.54 11.73 -20.06
C GLY A 106 4.81 12.20 -20.77
N LEU A 107 5.84 12.59 -20.01
CA LEU A 107 7.16 12.93 -20.56
C LEU A 107 7.81 11.73 -21.27
N THR A 108 7.74 10.55 -20.67
CA THR A 108 8.27 9.32 -21.27
C THR A 108 7.57 8.98 -22.59
N GLU A 109 6.24 9.01 -22.63
CA GLU A 109 5.44 8.74 -23.83
C GLU A 109 5.71 9.76 -24.94
N TYR A 110 5.81 11.05 -24.56
CA TYR A 110 6.00 12.13 -25.52
C TYR A 110 7.40 12.16 -26.12
N PHE A 111 8.44 12.13 -25.27
CA PHE A 111 9.83 12.36 -25.71
C PHE A 111 10.57 11.08 -26.08
N TRP A 112 10.34 9.97 -25.39
CA TRP A 112 11.12 8.75 -25.60
C TRP A 112 10.41 7.68 -26.42
N ILE A 113 9.12 7.44 -26.18
CA ILE A 113 8.33 6.44 -26.94
C ILE A 113 7.75 7.05 -28.23
N ALA A 114 7.74 8.39 -28.33
CA ALA A 114 7.20 9.16 -29.45
C ALA A 114 5.69 8.98 -29.69
N ARG A 115 4.94 8.48 -28.70
CA ARG A 115 3.47 8.43 -28.70
C ARG A 115 2.89 9.77 -28.25
N ARG A 116 3.11 10.80 -29.08
CA ARG A 116 2.83 12.20 -28.72
C ARG A 116 1.39 12.47 -28.30
N GLY A 117 0.40 11.80 -28.89
CA GLY A 117 -1.01 11.96 -28.51
C GLY A 117 -1.28 11.53 -27.06
N ILE A 118 -0.84 10.31 -26.70
CA ILE A 118 -0.95 9.78 -25.33
C ILE A 118 -0.13 10.63 -24.36
N GLY A 119 1.09 11.00 -24.76
CA GLY A 119 1.94 11.87 -23.95
C GLY A 119 1.27 13.20 -23.62
N MET A 120 0.70 13.89 -24.61
CA MET A 120 -0.01 15.16 -24.39
C MET A 120 -1.27 15.01 -23.54
N GLU A 121 -2.03 13.93 -23.70
CA GLU A 121 -3.21 13.66 -22.88
C GLU A 121 -2.84 13.46 -21.41
N LEU A 122 -1.74 12.75 -21.12
CA LEU A 122 -1.26 12.60 -19.75
C LEU A 122 -0.74 13.92 -19.20
N LEU A 123 0.03 14.67 -19.98
CA LEU A 123 0.60 15.94 -19.55
C LEU A 123 -0.46 17.02 -19.27
N SER A 124 -1.63 16.98 -19.91
CA SER A 124 -2.73 17.89 -19.62
C SER A 124 -3.52 17.55 -18.36
N ARG A 125 -3.34 16.33 -17.83
CA ARG A 125 -3.96 15.83 -16.59
C ARG A 125 -3.04 15.94 -15.37
N ALA A 126 -1.75 16.13 -15.59
CA ALA A 126 -0.73 16.27 -14.55
C ALA A 126 -0.86 17.61 -13.82
#